data_AF-A0A833GV73-F1
#
_entry.id   AF-A0A833GV73-F1
#
_cell.length_a   1.000
_cell.length_b   1.000
_cell.length_c   1.000
_cell.angle_alpha   90.00
_cell.angle_beta   90.00
_cell.angle_gamma   90.00
#
_symmetry.space_group_name_H-M   'P 1'
#
loop_
_entity.id
_entity.type
_entity.pdbx_description
1 polymer ?
#
loop_
_entity_poly.entity_id
_entity_poly.type
_entity_poly.pdbx_seq_one_letter_code
_entity_poly.pdbx_strand_id
1 'polypeptide(L)'
;TYGGAAPHGGGAFSGKDPSKVDRSAAYATRYVAKNIVAAGLASRCLVQVSYAIGVAEPTSIMVETYGTGKVSNETLTALVRKHFDLRPKGIVNMLDLLRPIYQKTAAYGHFGRDEPEFTWESTDRAALLKGDAGL
;
A
#
# COMPACT_ATOMS: atom_id res chain seq x y z
N THR A 1 1.56 13.29 -1.76
CA THR A 1 1.13 12.09 -1.01
C THR A 1 0.16 12.51 0.08
N TYR A 2 0.60 12.63 1.33
CA TYR A 2 -0.26 12.77 2.50
C TYR A 2 -0.22 14.17 3.14
N GLY A 3 0.25 15.19 2.42
CA GLY A 3 0.24 16.58 2.89
C GLY A 3 0.98 16.83 4.21
N GLY A 4 2.02 16.05 4.52
CA GLY A 4 2.77 16.14 5.77
C GLY A 4 2.23 15.29 6.93
N ALA A 5 1.06 14.66 6.78
CA ALA A 5 0.48 13.82 7.84
C ALA A 5 1.21 12.47 8.06
N ALA A 6 2.03 12.05 7.10
CA ALA A 6 2.85 10.85 7.17
C ALA A 6 4.24 11.09 6.57
N PRO A 7 5.30 10.39 7.04
CA PRO A 7 6.64 10.46 6.47
C PRO A 7 6.68 10.08 4.99
N HIS A 8 7.76 10.46 4.30
CA HIS A 8 7.96 10.18 2.88
C HIS A 8 9.33 9.54 2.62
N GLY A 9 9.37 8.54 1.73
CA GLY A 9 10.62 7.85 1.36
C GLY A 9 11.49 8.59 0.34
N GLY A 10 11.05 9.76 -0.15
CA GLY A 10 11.80 10.64 -1.06
C GLY A 10 11.55 10.44 -2.56
N GLY A 11 11.15 9.23 -3.00
CA GLY A 11 10.92 8.94 -4.41
C GLY A 11 9.73 9.69 -5.03
N ALA A 12 9.96 10.36 -6.17
CA ALA A 12 8.89 10.96 -6.98
C ALA A 12 8.05 9.91 -7.72
N PHE A 13 6.81 10.25 -8.12
CA PHE A 13 5.91 9.35 -8.84
C PHE A 13 5.91 9.55 -10.36
N SER A 14 5.55 10.75 -10.86
CA SER A 14 5.33 11.04 -12.28
C SER A 14 6.56 10.74 -13.17
N GLY A 15 6.31 10.30 -14.41
CA GLY A 15 7.37 9.92 -15.36
C GLY A 15 8.00 8.52 -15.18
N LYS A 16 7.58 7.76 -14.16
CA LYS A 16 8.10 6.41 -13.87
C LYS A 16 7.10 5.32 -14.25
N ASP A 17 7.52 4.29 -14.98
CA ASP A 17 6.71 3.09 -15.18
C ASP A 17 6.61 2.26 -13.88
N PRO A 18 5.68 1.30 -13.76
CA PRO A 18 5.41 0.63 -12.48
C PRO A 18 6.49 -0.38 -12.06
N SER A 19 7.55 -0.60 -12.86
CA SER A 19 8.72 -1.34 -12.39
C SER A 19 9.52 -0.55 -11.34
N LYS A 20 9.28 0.76 -11.20
CA LYS A 20 10.02 1.65 -10.29
C LYS A 20 9.28 1.67 -8.95
N VAL A 21 9.88 1.03 -7.95
CA VAL A 21 9.28 0.84 -6.62
C VAL A 21 8.92 2.14 -5.92
N ASP A 22 9.58 3.25 -6.24
CA ASP A 22 9.18 4.59 -5.78
C ASP A 22 7.70 4.89 -6.02
N ARG A 23 7.15 4.44 -7.16
CA ARG A 23 5.73 4.58 -7.48
C ARG A 23 4.95 3.35 -7.03
N SER A 24 5.32 2.17 -7.52
CA SER A 24 4.50 0.97 -7.33
C SER A 24 4.39 0.55 -5.87
N ALA A 25 5.50 0.58 -5.11
CA ALA A 25 5.46 0.23 -3.71
C ALA A 25 4.75 1.30 -2.87
N ALA A 26 4.83 2.58 -3.22
CA ALA A 26 4.06 3.63 -2.55
C ALA A 26 2.54 3.46 -2.78
N TYR A 27 2.12 3.01 -3.96
CA TYR A 27 0.73 2.67 -4.23
C TYR A 27 0.31 1.41 -3.45
N ALA A 28 1.16 0.39 -3.42
CA ALA A 28 0.91 -0.82 -2.64
C ALA A 28 0.77 -0.54 -1.15
N THR A 29 1.62 0.31 -0.55
CA THR A 29 1.51 0.65 0.88
C THR A 29 0.25 1.48 1.17
N ARG A 30 -0.18 2.36 0.25
CA ARG A 30 -1.49 3.00 0.33
C ARG A 30 -2.61 1.97 0.36
N TYR A 31 -2.60 1.03 -0.59
CA TYR A 31 -3.60 -0.03 -0.72
C TYR A 31 -3.67 -0.90 0.55
N VAL A 32 -2.52 -1.32 1.07
CA VAL A 32 -2.43 -2.09 2.33
C VAL A 32 -3.02 -1.28 3.50
N ALA A 33 -2.56 -0.04 3.71
CA ALA A 33 -3.02 0.78 4.83
C ALA A 33 -4.53 1.06 4.74
N LYS A 34 -5.05 1.36 3.54
CA LYS A 34 -6.49 1.60 3.31
C LYS A 34 -7.31 0.35 3.62
N ASN A 35 -6.85 -0.83 3.22
CA ASN A 35 -7.53 -2.09 3.51
C ASN A 35 -7.50 -2.46 5.00
N ILE A 36 -6.40 -2.22 5.72
CA ILE A 36 -6.32 -2.43 7.18
C ILE A 36 -7.35 -1.54 7.91
N VAL A 37 -7.43 -0.26 7.52
CA VAL A 37 -8.39 0.68 8.13
C VAL A 37 -9.82 0.31 7.75
N ALA A 38 -10.09 -0.01 6.48
CA ALA A 38 -11.42 -0.42 6.01
C ALA A 38 -11.90 -1.74 6.64
N ALA A 39 -10.98 -2.66 6.97
CA ALA A 39 -11.27 -3.88 7.72
C ALA A 39 -11.66 -3.60 9.19
N GLY A 40 -11.50 -2.35 9.65
CA GLY A 40 -11.72 -1.95 11.03
C GLY A 40 -10.67 -2.52 11.98
N LEU A 41 -9.48 -2.89 11.47
CA LEU A 41 -8.38 -3.42 12.28
C LEU A 41 -7.56 -2.31 12.96
N ALA A 42 -7.62 -1.09 12.45
CA ALA A 42 -7.08 0.12 13.06
C ALA A 42 -7.85 1.35 12.58
N SER A 43 -7.85 2.44 13.34
CA SER A 43 -8.39 3.73 12.85
C SER A 43 -7.32 4.59 12.18
N ARG A 44 -6.04 4.32 12.44
CA ARG A 44 -4.88 4.92 11.77
C ARG A 44 -3.86 3.83 11.46
N CYS A 45 -3.29 3.84 10.26
CA CYS A 45 -2.28 2.86 9.84
C CYS A 45 -1.22 3.54 8.96
N LEU A 46 0.06 3.33 9.28
CA LEU A 46 1.21 3.63 8.44
C LEU A 46 1.86 2.31 8.02
N VAL A 47 2.25 2.22 6.75
CA VAL A 47 3.01 1.08 6.22
C VAL A 47 4.28 1.60 5.58
N GLN A 48 5.43 1.04 5.98
CA GLN A 48 6.73 1.33 5.38
C GLN A 48 7.30 0.05 4.77
N VAL A 49 7.91 0.19 3.59
CA VAL A 49 8.66 -0.86 2.91
C VAL A 49 9.97 -0.30 2.39
N SER A 50 11.00 -1.14 2.28
CA SER A 50 12.27 -0.82 1.64
C SER A 50 12.72 -1.94 0.70
N TYR A 51 13.55 -1.60 -0.28
CA TYR A 51 14.10 -2.56 -1.25
C TYR A 51 15.59 -2.29 -1.46
N ALA A 52 16.34 -3.35 -1.72
CA ALA A 52 17.67 -3.26 -2.29
C ALA A 52 17.60 -3.41 -3.82
N ILE A 53 18.46 -2.70 -4.55
CA ILE A 53 18.50 -2.78 -6.02
C ILE A 53 18.79 -4.22 -6.45
N GLY A 54 17.99 -4.75 -7.38
CA GLY A 54 18.11 -6.13 -7.87
C GLY A 54 17.50 -7.21 -6.97
N VAL A 55 16.94 -6.85 -5.80
CA VAL A 55 16.28 -7.81 -4.90
C VAL A 55 14.76 -7.67 -5.05
N ALA A 56 14.08 -8.80 -5.29
CA ALA A 56 12.63 -8.80 -5.48
C ALA A 56 11.86 -8.62 -4.18
N GLU A 57 12.29 -9.29 -3.11
CA GLU A 57 11.64 -9.20 -1.80
C GLU A 57 11.97 -7.86 -1.12
N PRO A 58 11.01 -7.24 -0.41
CA PRO A 58 11.30 -6.09 0.43
C PRO A 58 12.34 -6.44 1.50
N THR A 59 13.34 -5.58 1.68
CA THR A 59 14.32 -5.70 2.76
C THR A 59 13.69 -5.46 4.14
N SER A 60 12.63 -4.65 4.20
CA SER A 60 11.82 -4.48 5.40
C SER A 60 10.35 -4.23 5.06
N ILE A 61 9.47 -4.65 5.98
CA ILE A 61 8.04 -4.30 6.02
C ILE A 61 7.73 -3.95 7.46
N MET A 62 7.13 -2.77 7.68
CA MET A 62 6.70 -2.30 9.00
C MET A 62 5.27 -1.79 8.91
N VAL A 63 4.44 -2.19 9.88
CA VAL A 63 3.09 -1.64 10.10
C VAL A 63 3.07 -0.92 11.44
N GLU A 64 2.56 0.31 11.47
CA GLU A 64 2.37 1.11 12.68
C GLU A 64 0.93 1.62 12.76
N THR A 65 0.25 1.35 13.88
CA THR A 65 -1.14 1.73 14.11
C THR A 65 -1.31 2.88 15.10
N TYR A 66 -0.23 3.37 15.69
CA TYR A 66 -0.23 4.48 16.66
C TYR A 66 -1.19 4.21 17.84
N GLY A 67 -1.24 2.97 18.33
CA GLY A 67 -2.10 2.54 19.42
C GLY A 67 -3.58 2.37 19.07
N THR A 68 -3.96 2.46 17.79
CA THR A 68 -5.35 2.31 17.35
C THR A 68 -5.71 0.90 16.85
N GLY A 69 -4.72 -0.01 16.82
CA GLY A 69 -4.89 -1.38 16.35
C GLY A 69 -5.75 -2.23 17.29
N LYS A 70 -6.58 -3.10 16.71
CA LYS A 70 -7.34 -4.15 17.43
C LYS A 70 -6.55 -5.44 17.62
N VAL A 71 -5.47 -5.60 16.87
CA VAL A 71 -4.47 -6.67 16.98
C VAL A 71 -3.08 -6.04 16.93
N SER A 72 -2.04 -6.79 17.30
CA SER A 72 -0.68 -6.25 17.38
C SER A 72 -0.11 -5.84 16.01
N ASN A 73 0.84 -4.91 15.99
CA ASN A 73 1.52 -4.47 14.78
C ASN A 73 2.27 -5.65 14.09
N GLU A 74 2.77 -6.60 14.86
CA GLU A 74 3.41 -7.83 14.37
C GLU A 74 2.39 -8.74 13.66
N THR A 75 1.19 -8.88 14.25
CA THR A 75 0.09 -9.63 13.66
C THR A 75 -0.34 -9.00 12.34
N LEU A 76 -0.51 -7.67 12.31
CA LEU A 76 -0.80 -6.96 11.07
C LEU A 76 0.30 -7.14 10.03
N THR A 77 1.57 -7.05 10.43
CA THR A 77 2.71 -7.26 9.52
C THR A 77 2.71 -8.68 8.94
N ALA A 78 2.34 -9.69 9.73
CA ALA A 78 2.19 -11.06 9.26
C ALA A 78 1.03 -11.21 8.26
N LEU A 79 -0.13 -10.58 8.54
CA LEU A 79 -1.26 -10.54 7.60
C LEU A 79 -0.88 -9.83 6.29
N VAL A 80 -0.10 -8.74 6.37
CA VAL A 80 0.40 -8.04 5.18
C VAL A 80 1.25 -8.98 4.32
N ARG A 81 2.20 -9.70 4.92
CA ARG A 81 3.04 -10.69 4.21
C ARG A 81 2.22 -11.83 3.60
N LYS A 82 1.13 -12.23 4.26
CA LYS A 82 0.26 -13.33 3.81
C LYS A 82 -0.61 -12.94 2.62
N HIS A 83 -1.15 -11.72 2.61
CA HIS A 83 -2.22 -11.33 1.68
C HIS A 83 -1.80 -10.39 0.55
N PHE A 84 -0.61 -9.79 0.64
CA PHE A 84 -0.12 -8.84 -0.37
C PHE A 84 1.25 -9.26 -0.89
N ASP A 85 1.35 -9.51 -2.20
CA ASP A 85 2.63 -9.75 -2.85
C ASP A 85 3.33 -8.41 -3.11
N LEU A 86 4.28 -8.07 -2.24
CA LEU A 86 5.02 -6.82 -2.29
C LEU A 86 6.29 -6.89 -3.14
N ARG A 87 6.53 -7.98 -3.88
CA ARG A 87 7.59 -7.97 -4.90
C ARG A 87 7.18 -7.03 -6.04
N PRO A 88 8.11 -6.35 -6.75
CA PRO A 88 7.76 -5.40 -7.81
C PRO A 88 6.77 -5.95 -8.85
N LYS A 89 7.00 -7.19 -9.33
CA LYS A 89 6.08 -7.86 -10.28
C LYS A 89 4.75 -8.25 -9.62
N GLY A 90 4.79 -8.66 -8.35
CA GLY A 90 3.60 -8.94 -7.55
C GLY A 90 2.69 -7.73 -7.44
N ILE A 91 3.26 -6.57 -7.13
CA ILE A 91 2.54 -5.29 -7.05
C ILE A 91 1.92 -4.92 -8.39
N VAL A 92 2.69 -5.02 -9.48
CA VAL A 92 2.20 -4.72 -10.84
C VAL A 92 0.98 -5.55 -11.18
N ASN A 93 0.99 -6.85 -10.87
CA ASN A 93 -0.12 -7.76 -11.13
C ASN A 93 -1.30 -7.50 -10.18
N MET A 94 -1.02 -7.34 -8.89
CA MET A 94 -2.03 -7.13 -7.84
C MET A 94 -2.87 -5.88 -8.09
N LEU A 95 -2.26 -4.83 -8.63
CA LEU A 95 -2.91 -3.55 -8.88
C LEU A 95 -3.19 -3.28 -10.36
N ASP A 96 -2.96 -4.25 -11.25
CA ASP A 96 -3.16 -4.11 -12.69
C ASP A 96 -2.54 -2.81 -13.24
N LEU A 97 -1.22 -2.65 -13.06
CA LEU A 97 -0.54 -1.38 -13.30
C LEU A 97 -0.06 -1.19 -14.75
N LEU A 98 -0.01 -2.23 -15.59
CA LEU A 98 0.47 -2.13 -16.97
C LEU A 98 -0.60 -1.57 -17.92
N ARG A 99 -1.10 -0.38 -17.59
CA ARG A 99 -2.16 0.33 -18.31
C ARG A 99 -1.87 1.84 -18.37
N PRO A 100 -2.44 2.57 -19.35
CA PRO A 100 -2.26 4.03 -19.46
C PRO A 100 -3.14 4.81 -18.47
N ILE A 101 -2.96 4.59 -17.16
CA ILE A 101 -3.85 5.08 -16.09
C ILE A 101 -3.33 6.29 -15.30
N TYR A 102 -2.13 6.77 -15.60
CA TYR A 102 -1.39 7.65 -14.69
C TYR A 102 -1.59 9.16 -14.90
N GLN A 103 -2.13 9.60 -16.04
CA GLN A 103 -2.22 11.04 -16.32
C GLN A 103 -3.11 11.76 -15.28
N LYS A 104 -4.23 11.14 -14.88
CA LYS A 104 -5.15 11.67 -13.86
C LYS A 104 -4.51 11.80 -12.47
N THR A 105 -3.43 11.06 -12.18
CA THR A 105 -2.75 11.13 -10.87
C THR A 105 -1.82 12.34 -10.75
N ALA A 106 -1.40 12.94 -11.87
CA ALA A 106 -0.37 13.97 -11.91
C ALA A 106 -0.79 15.32 -11.30
N ALA A 107 -2.09 15.51 -11.04
CA ALA A 107 -2.65 16.66 -10.34
C ALA A 107 -3.70 16.19 -9.31
N TYR A 108 -3.93 17.02 -8.29
CA TYR A 108 -4.92 16.78 -7.23
C TYR A 108 -4.70 15.50 -6.40
N GLY A 109 -3.47 15.01 -6.38
CA GLY A 109 -3.06 13.89 -5.53
C GLY A 109 -3.29 12.52 -6.14
N HIS A 110 -2.39 11.61 -5.77
CA HIS A 110 -2.41 10.20 -6.17
C HIS A 110 -3.30 9.34 -5.28
N PHE A 111 -3.64 9.82 -4.08
CA PHE A 111 -4.33 9.05 -3.04
C PHE A 111 -5.60 9.77 -2.58
N GLY A 112 -6.59 8.99 -2.14
CA GLY A 112 -7.85 9.51 -1.58
C GLY A 112 -8.93 9.86 -2.60
N ARG A 113 -8.80 9.39 -3.85
CA ARG A 113 -9.78 9.59 -4.93
C ARG A 113 -10.23 8.22 -5.43
N ASP A 114 -11.52 7.93 -5.35
CA ASP A 114 -12.07 6.64 -5.79
C ASP A 114 -12.42 6.70 -7.29
N GLU A 115 -11.38 6.68 -8.12
CA GLU A 115 -11.47 6.64 -9.59
C GLU A 115 -11.27 5.20 -10.09
N PRO A 116 -11.94 4.78 -11.18
CA PRO A 116 -11.80 3.41 -11.72
C PRO A 116 -10.35 3.01 -12.04
N GLU A 117 -9.52 3.98 -12.40
CA GLU A 117 -8.10 3.77 -12.70
C GLU A 117 -7.23 3.51 -11.46
N PHE A 118 -7.66 3.95 -10.27
CA PHE A 118 -6.83 3.97 -9.07
C PHE A 118 -7.07 2.72 -8.23
N THR A 119 -6.64 1.58 -8.75
CA THR A 119 -6.81 0.26 -8.12
C THR A 119 -6.25 0.19 -6.69
N TRP A 120 -5.25 0.99 -6.35
CA TRP A 120 -4.71 1.10 -4.98
C TRP A 120 -5.65 1.78 -3.98
N GLU A 121 -6.75 2.36 -4.44
CA GLU A 121 -7.81 2.91 -3.58
C GLU A 121 -8.92 1.87 -3.31
N SER A 122 -8.88 0.68 -3.92
CA SER A 122 -9.83 -0.39 -3.60
C SER A 122 -9.66 -0.91 -2.16
N THR A 123 -10.75 -1.36 -1.56
CA THR A 123 -10.81 -1.96 -0.21
C THR A 123 -11.24 -3.44 -0.24
N ASP A 124 -11.01 -4.11 -1.37
CA ASP A 124 -11.41 -5.49 -1.65
C ASP A 124 -10.73 -6.55 -0.77
N ARG A 125 -9.63 -6.22 -0.09
CA ARG A 125 -8.95 -7.12 0.88
C ARG A 125 -9.45 -6.93 2.31
N ALA A 126 -10.29 -5.95 2.58
CA ALA A 126 -10.71 -5.61 3.94
C ALA A 126 -11.43 -6.79 4.64
N ALA A 127 -12.38 -7.44 3.97
CA ALA A 127 -13.12 -8.57 4.53
C ALA A 127 -12.20 -9.77 4.82
N LEU A 128 -11.27 -10.07 3.90
CA LEU A 128 -10.27 -11.12 4.06
C LEU A 128 -9.37 -10.86 5.26
N LEU A 129 -8.84 -9.64 5.39
CA LEU A 129 -8.01 -9.25 6.53
C LEU A 129 -8.74 -9.37 7.86
N LYS A 130 -10.01 -8.94 7.88
CA LYS A 130 -10.84 -9.00 9.09
C LYS A 130 -11.06 -10.46 9.53
N GLY A 131 -11.41 -11.34 8.59
CA GLY A 131 -11.60 -12.77 8.86
C GLY A 131 -10.33 -13.45 9.38
N ASP A 132 -9.18 -13.21 8.74
CA ASP A 132 -7.91 -13.82 9.15
C ASP A 132 -7.34 -13.22 10.46
N ALA A 133 -7.79 -12.03 10.85
CA ALA A 133 -7.52 -11.45 12.17
C ALA A 133 -8.44 -12.00 13.28
N GLY A 134 -9.45 -12.81 12.94
CA GLY A 134 -10.40 -13.39 13.89
C GLY A 134 -11.45 -12.41 14.43
N LEU A 135 -11.85 -11.41 13.64
CA LEU A 135 -12.77 -10.32 14.03
C LEU A 135 -14.01 -10.19 13.14
#